data_AF-A0A935EEP9-F1
#
_entry.id   AF-A0A935EEP9-F1
#
_cell.length_a   1.000
_cell.length_b   1.000
_cell.length_c   1.000
_cell.angle_alpha   90.00
_cell.angle_beta   90.00
_cell.angle_gamma   90.00
#
_symmetry.space_group_name_H-M   'P 1'
#
loop_
_entity.id
_entity.type
_entity.pdbx_description
1 polymer ?
#
loop_
_entity_poly.entity_id
_entity_poly.type
_entity_poly.pdbx_seq_one_letter_code
_entity_poly.pdbx_strand_id
1 'polypeptide(L)' 'MNKTAIAIIAALMALNLWFGEAIVRLENQRYALSLDMCSGSTPEKLLSQHDCLVTVQTRTSPLWHLLYGLRIL' A
#
# COMPACT_ATOMS: atom_id res chain seq x y z
N MET A 1 -18.70 -28.35 5.15
CA MET A 1 -18.47 -27.41 4.03
C MET A 1 -17.93 -28.19 2.83
N ASN A 2 -18.45 -27.91 1.63
CA ASN A 2 -17.99 -28.58 0.41
C ASN A 2 -16.53 -28.20 0.09
N LYS A 3 -15.69 -29.14 -0.36
CA LYS A 3 -14.26 -28.89 -0.60
C LYS A 3 -14.03 -27.76 -1.61
N THR A 4 -14.91 -27.66 -2.60
CA THR A 4 -14.92 -26.58 -3.60
C THR A 4 -15.19 -25.22 -2.96
N ALA A 5 -16.16 -25.13 -2.05
CA ALA A 5 -16.46 -23.89 -1.34
C ALA A 5 -15.28 -23.41 -0.47
N ILE A 6 -14.58 -24.34 0.20
CA ILE A 6 -13.38 -24.01 0.97
C ILE A 6 -12.28 -23.42 0.07
N ALA A 7 -12.04 -24.06 -1.08
CA ALA A 7 -11.03 -23.58 -2.03
C ALA A 7 -11.36 -22.19 -2.58
N ILE A 8 -12.63 -21.93 -2.91
CA ILE A 8 -13.09 -20.61 -3.38
C ILE A 8 -12.89 -19.55 -2.30
N ILE A 9 -13.30 -19.85 -1.05
CA ILE A 9 -13.13 -18.92 0.07
C ILE A 9 -11.65 -18.61 0.30
N ALA A 10 -10.77 -19.62 0.28
CA ALA A 10 -9.33 -19.42 0.44
C ALA A 10 -8.74 -18.54 -0.68
N ALA A 11 -9.14 -18.77 -1.94
CA ALA A 11 -8.69 -17.96 -3.07
C ALA A 11 -9.16 -16.49 -2.95
N LEU A 12 -10.41 -16.27 -2.54
CA LEU A 12 -10.94 -14.93 -2.32
C LEU A 12 -10.23 -14.21 -1.17
N MET A 13 -9.91 -14.90 -0.08
CA MET A 13 -9.13 -14.32 1.01
C MET A 13 -7.73 -13.91 0.54
N ALA A 14 -7.06 -14.78 -0.22
CA ALA A 14 -5.73 -14.46 -0.77
C ALA A 14 -5.77 -13.23 -1.70
N LEU A 15 -6.79 -13.12 -2.55
CA LEU A 15 -6.99 -11.96 -3.41
C LEU A 15 -7.23 -10.67 -2.62
N ASN A 16 -8.04 -10.73 -1.54
CA ASN A 16 -8.27 -9.56 -0.69
C ASN A 16 -6.98 -9.10 0.01
N LEU A 17 -6.16 -10.04 0.51
CA LEU A 17 -4.86 -9.71 1.10
C LEU A 17 -3.93 -9.06 0.07
N TRP A 18 -3.88 -9.61 -1.15
CA TRP A 18 -3.08 -9.05 -2.23
C TRP A 18 -3.51 -7.63 -2.62
N PHE A 19 -4.82 -7.40 -2.79
CA PHE A 19 -5.34 -6.08 -3.09
C PHE A 19 -5.13 -5.10 -1.93
N GLY A 20 -5.29 -5.55 -0.69
CA GLY A 20 -5.00 -4.76 0.50
C GLY A 20 -3.55 -4.29 0.53
N GLU A 21 -2.60 -5.19 0.31
CA GLU A 21 -1.17 -4.86 0.24
C GLU A 21 -0.85 -3.84 -0.87
N ALA A 22 -1.49 -3.98 -2.03
CA ALA A 22 -1.34 -3.02 -3.12
C ALA A 22 -1.86 -1.62 -2.78
N ILE A 23 -3.00 -1.54 -2.10
CA ILE A 23 -3.59 -0.27 -1.63
C ILE A 23 -2.68 0.39 -0.61
N VAL A 24 -2.20 -0.36 0.38
CA VAL A 24 -1.28 0.14 1.42
C VAL A 24 -0.04 0.78 0.80
N ARG A 25 0.56 0.11 -0.18
CA ARG A 25 1.74 0.60 -0.88
C ARG A 25 1.46 1.91 -1.64
N LEU A 26 0.31 1.99 -2.30
CA LEU A 26 -0.11 3.19 -3.05
C LEU A 26 -0.42 4.37 -2.12
N GLU A 27 -1.08 4.12 -0.98
CA GLU A 27 -1.33 5.16 0.03
C GLU A 27 -0.04 5.68 0.62
N ASN A 28 0.91 4.82 0.95
CA ASN A 28 2.22 5.23 1.47
C ASN A 28 2.96 6.15 0.47
N GLN A 29 2.94 5.81 -0.83
CA GLN A 29 3.50 6.66 -1.87
C GLN A 29 2.81 8.02 -1.96
N ARG A 30 1.47 8.04 -1.92
CA ARG A 30 0.69 9.30 -1.94
C ARG A 30 0.97 10.15 -0.70
N TYR A 31 1.11 9.53 0.46
CA TYR A 31 1.43 10.22 1.70
C TYR A 31 2.84 10.81 1.65
N ALA A 32 3.82 10.05 1.13
CA ALA A 32 5.19 10.52 0.94
C ALA A 32 5.27 11.72 -0.02
N LEU A 33 4.48 11.69 -1.10
CA LEU A 33 4.30 12.84 -1.99
C LEU A 33 3.69 14.05 -1.28
N SER A 34 2.63 13.85 -0.48
CA SER A 34 1.98 14.96 0.24
C SER A 34 2.85 15.62 1.30
N LEU A 35 3.81 14.87 1.84
CA LEU A 35 4.79 15.34 2.81
C LEU A 35 6.06 15.88 2.14
N ASP A 36 6.11 15.92 0.81
CA ASP A 36 7.27 16.30 -0.01
C ASP A 36 8.56 15.55 0.40
N MET A 37 8.43 14.28 0.83
CA MET A 37 9.57 13.47 1.29
C MET A 37 10.51 13.08 0.14
N CYS A 38 10.01 13.10 -1.09
CA CYS A 38 10.78 12.81 -2.30
C CYS A 38 10.64 14.00 -3.25
N SER A 39 11.55 14.97 -3.15
CA SER A 39 11.55 16.16 -3.99
C SER A 39 11.98 15.83 -5.42
N GLY A 40 11.11 16.09 -6.39
CA GLY A 40 11.40 15.96 -7.82
C GLY A 40 10.65 17.01 -8.61
N SER A 41 11.36 18.07 -9.06
CA SER A 41 10.76 19.18 -9.82
C SER A 41 11.21 19.25 -11.27
N THR A 42 12.24 18.49 -11.66
CA THR A 42 12.76 18.43 -13.03
C THR A 42 12.50 17.06 -13.66
N PRO A 43 12.31 16.96 -15.00
CA PRO A 43 12.03 15.70 -15.68
C PRO A 43 13.06 14.59 -15.40
N GLU A 44 14.33 14.97 -15.29
CA GLU A 44 15.45 14.07 -14.98
C GLU A 44 15.39 13.48 -13.56
N LYS A 45 14.77 14.21 -12.63
CA LYS A 45 14.59 13.81 -11.23
C LYS A 45 13.29 13.03 -10.99
N LEU A 46 12.42 12.89 -11.99
CA LEU A 46 11.19 12.10 -11.84
C LEU A 46 11.50 10.61 -11.65
N LEU A 47 12.55 10.10 -12.28
CA LEU A 47 12.95 8.70 -12.14
C LEU A 47 13.50 8.43 -10.73
N SER A 48 14.38 9.30 -10.23
CA SER A 48 14.89 9.21 -8.86
C SER A 48 13.81 9.46 -7.81
N GLN A 49 12.82 10.31 -8.11
CA GLN A 49 11.64 10.49 -7.27
C GLN A 49 10.81 9.21 -7.21
N HIS A 50 10.63 8.50 -8.33
CA HIS A 50 9.91 7.23 -8.34
C HIS A 50 10.61 6.18 -7.48
N ASP A 51 11.93 6.04 -7.62
CA ASP A 51 12.73 5.10 -6.82
C ASP A 51 12.67 5.44 -5.31
N CYS A 52 12.67 6.73 -4.97
CA CYS A 52 12.46 7.21 -3.60
C CYS A 52 11.06 6.83 -3.07
N LEU A 53 10.00 7.03 -3.86
CA LEU A 53 8.63 6.74 -3.44
C LEU A 53 8.39 5.24 -3.23
N VAL A 54 9.07 4.38 -3.97
CA VAL A 54 8.98 2.92 -3.81
C VAL A 54 9.65 2.44 -2.53
N THR A 55 10.64 3.17 -2.01
CA THR A 55 11.46 2.78 -0.86
C THR A 55 11.13 3.51 0.43
N VAL A 56 10.59 4.74 0.34
CA VAL A 56 10.30 5.56 1.52
C VAL A 56 9.12 5.00 2.30
N GLN A 57 9.31 4.83 3.61
CA GLN A 57 8.28 4.37 4.51
C GLN A 57 7.77 5.55 5.35
N THR A 58 6.53 5.97 5.13
CA THR A 58 5.93 7.10 5.87
C THR A 58 5.43 6.68 7.25
N ARG A 59 5.08 5.40 7.45
CA ARG A 59 4.60 4.86 8.73
C ARG A 59 5.24 3.52 9.08
N THR A 60 5.65 3.40 10.35
CA THR A 60 6.47 2.31 10.88
C THR A 60 5.74 0.99 11.13
N SER A 61 4.40 0.94 11.09
CA SER A 61 3.67 -0.30 11.39
C SER A 61 2.47 -0.55 10.47
N PRO A 62 2.33 -1.78 9.94
CA PRO A 62 1.21 -2.18 9.08
C PRO A 62 -0.14 -2.17 9.81
N LEU A 63 -0.13 -2.23 11.14
CA LEU A 63 -1.35 -2.13 11.96
C LEU A 63 -2.07 -0.79 11.75
N TRP A 64 -1.32 0.29 11.47
CA TRP A 64 -1.90 1.61 11.22
C TRP A 64 -2.78 1.63 9.98
N HIS A 65 -2.40 0.92 8.92
CA HIS A 65 -3.22 0.83 7.72
C HIS A 65 -4.53 0.10 7.99
N LEU A 66 -4.48 -0.93 8.84
CA LEU A 66 -5.65 -1.70 9.27
C LEU A 66 -6.62 -0.83 10.10
N LEU A 67 -6.10 -0.08 11.07
CA LEU A 67 -6.91 0.81 11.91
C LEU A 67 -7.50 1.99 11.12
N TYR A 68 -6.73 2.58 10.21
CA TYR A 68 -7.20 3.64 9.32
C TYR A 68 -8.28 3.14 8.35
N GLY A 69 -8.06 1.98 7.72
CA GLY A 69 -9.05 1.35 6.84
C GLY A 69 -10.35 0.97 7.55
N LEU A 70 -10.27 0.61 8.83
CA LEU A 70 -11.44 0.33 9.68
C LEU A 70 -12.10 1.60 10.24
N ARG A 71 -11.60 2.80 9.93
CA ARG A 71 -12.05 4.09 10.49
C ARG A 71 -12.09 4.11 12.03
N ILE A 72 -11.19 3.36 12.65
CA ILE A 72 -11.01 3.39 14.11
C ILE A 72 -10.22 4.66 14.51
N LEU A 73 -9.45 5.20 13.57
CA LEU A 73 -8.62 6.39 13.68
C LEU A 73 -8.98 7.40 12.58
#